data_AF-A0A2V9WJ87-F1
#
_entry.id   AF-A0A2V9WJ87-F1
#
_cell.length_a   1.000
_cell.length_b   1.000
_cell.length_c   1.000
_cell.angle_alpha   90.00
_cell.angle_beta   90.00
_cell.angle_gamma   90.00
#
_symmetry.space_group_name_H-M   'P 1'
#
loop_
_entity.id
_entity.type
_entity.pdbx_description
1 polymer ?
#
loop_
_entity_poly.entity_id
_entity_poly.type
_entity_poly.pdbx_seq_one_letter_code
_entity_poly.pdbx_strand_id
1 'polypeptide(L)'
;YLIDRSKMGHYCAGCTRDSQIVQELPSALTSNFSAPAYWNNTVYFWAENDVLRAFSFNANGSGLLSASPIGKSARSYAFPGATPVISANGTTNGIVWSVDTSAFASGGQAVLHAHKASSVAIELYNSNQAANGRDQPGAAVKFAVPTVVNGKVYVGCAGKLTVFGLL
;
A
#
# COMPACT_ATOMS: atom_id res chain seq x y z
N TYR A 1 -4.36 -12.25 18.07
CA TYR A 1 -4.27 -13.24 16.97
C TYR A 1 -5.66 -13.37 16.38
N LEU A 2 -5.82 -13.18 15.07
CA LEU A 2 -7.12 -13.23 14.39
C LEU A 2 -7.62 -14.67 14.17
N ILE A 3 -6.70 -15.64 14.19
CA ILE A 3 -6.99 -17.07 14.09
C ILE A 3 -6.64 -17.74 15.42
N ASP A 4 -7.64 -18.36 16.06
CA ASP A 4 -7.42 -19.27 17.18
C ASP A 4 -6.81 -20.56 16.63
N ARG A 5 -5.53 -20.80 16.89
CA ARG A 5 -4.84 -22.03 16.43
C ARG A 5 -5.53 -23.30 16.91
N SER A 6 -6.19 -23.26 18.08
CA SER A 6 -6.93 -24.39 18.63
C SER A 6 -8.35 -24.53 18.05
N LYS A 7 -8.86 -23.47 17.39
CA LYS A 7 -10.18 -23.41 16.75
C LYS A 7 -10.10 -22.60 15.46
N MET A 8 -9.39 -23.14 14.47
CA MET A 8 -9.14 -22.46 13.18
C MET A 8 -10.39 -22.33 12.29
N GLY A 9 -11.57 -22.73 12.79
CA GLY A 9 -12.76 -22.96 12.00
C GLY A 9 -12.60 -24.22 11.14
N HIS A 10 -13.56 -25.14 11.19
CA HIS A 10 -13.57 -26.29 10.29
C HIS A 10 -14.14 -25.88 8.93
N TYR A 11 -13.71 -26.54 7.86
CA TYR A 11 -14.32 -26.38 6.54
C TYR A 11 -15.85 -26.54 6.62
N CYS A 12 -16.60 -25.51 6.20
CA CYS A 12 -18.06 -25.59 6.19
C CYS A 12 -18.58 -26.09 4.84
N ALA A 13 -18.71 -27.41 4.69
CA ALA A 13 -19.14 -28.08 3.45
C ALA A 13 -20.61 -27.80 3.01
N GLY A 14 -21.44 -27.23 3.90
CA GLY A 14 -22.87 -26.99 3.65
C GLY A 14 -23.35 -25.58 4.00
N CYS A 15 -22.43 -24.65 4.28
CA CYS A 15 -22.79 -23.27 4.55
C CYS A 15 -23.27 -22.60 3.26
N THR A 16 -24.40 -21.90 3.34
CA THR A 16 -24.90 -21.02 2.26
C THR A 16 -24.38 -19.58 2.40
N ARG A 17 -23.54 -19.32 3.41
CA ARG A 17 -22.92 -18.03 3.73
C ARG A 17 -21.52 -18.23 4.29
N ASP A 18 -20.65 -17.25 4.08
CA ASP A 18 -19.25 -17.25 4.52
C ASP A 18 -19.10 -17.00 6.04
N SER A 19 -19.62 -17.92 6.84
CA SER A 19 -19.65 -17.86 8.31
C SER A 19 -18.27 -17.84 8.99
N GLN A 20 -17.21 -18.14 8.23
CA GLN A 20 -15.82 -18.17 8.69
C GLN A 20 -15.04 -16.90 8.34
N ILE A 21 -15.62 -16.01 7.54
CA ILE A 21 -14.98 -14.77 7.13
C ILE A 21 -15.36 -13.68 8.12
N VAL A 22 -14.34 -13.10 8.77
CA VAL A 22 -14.53 -12.06 9.79
C VAL A 22 -15.18 -10.81 9.19
N GLN A 23 -14.88 -10.52 7.92
CA GLN A 23 -15.46 -9.39 7.20
C GLN A 23 -15.33 -9.55 5.68
N GLU A 24 -16.40 -9.23 4.97
CA GLU A 24 -16.39 -9.04 3.52
C GLU A 24 -16.77 -7.60 3.20
N LEU A 25 -16.03 -7.00 2.26
CA LEU A 25 -16.31 -5.66 1.75
C LEU A 25 -16.42 -5.71 0.23
N PRO A 26 -17.59 -6.12 -0.31
CA PRO A 26 -17.81 -6.21 -1.74
C PRO A 26 -17.54 -4.85 -2.41
N SER A 27 -16.77 -4.86 -3.49
CA SER A 27 -16.47 -3.66 -4.29
C SER A 27 -15.74 -2.53 -3.54
N ALA A 28 -15.10 -2.81 -2.40
CA ALA A 28 -14.31 -1.80 -1.69
C ALA A 28 -13.06 -1.34 -2.45
N LEU A 29 -12.53 -2.22 -3.30
CA LEU A 29 -11.38 -2.01 -4.18
C LEU A 29 -11.68 -2.59 -5.57
N THR A 30 -10.89 -2.19 -6.55
CA THR A 30 -10.74 -2.93 -7.83
C THR A 30 -9.88 -4.19 -7.62
N SER A 31 -9.41 -4.82 -8.71
CA SER A 31 -8.47 -5.95 -8.66
C SER A 31 -7.23 -5.61 -7.84
N ASN A 32 -7.08 -6.28 -6.68
CA ASN A 32 -5.97 -6.04 -5.78
C ASN A 32 -4.93 -7.17 -5.86
N PHE A 33 -3.74 -6.85 -6.37
CA PHE A 33 -2.60 -7.78 -6.49
C PHE A 33 -1.50 -7.53 -5.45
N SER A 34 -1.84 -6.77 -4.41
CA SER A 34 -0.89 -6.20 -3.45
C SER A 34 -1.27 -6.53 -2.02
N ALA A 35 -0.29 -6.53 -1.11
CA ALA A 35 -0.57 -6.62 0.32
C ALA A 35 -0.94 -5.23 0.88
N PRO A 36 -1.85 -5.13 1.85
CA PRO A 36 -2.10 -3.87 2.55
C PRO A 36 -0.97 -3.53 3.52
N ALA A 37 -0.92 -2.26 3.93
CA ALA A 37 -0.12 -1.83 5.06
C ALA A 37 -1.03 -1.33 6.19
N TYR A 38 -0.61 -1.51 7.45
CA TYR A 38 -1.33 -1.02 8.61
C TYR A 38 -0.48 0.00 9.37
N TRP A 39 -1.11 1.09 9.79
CA TRP A 39 -0.54 2.03 10.75
C TRP A 39 -1.63 2.76 11.52
N ASN A 40 -1.49 2.82 12.84
CA ASN A 40 -2.31 3.65 13.72
C ASN A 40 -3.83 3.56 13.44
N ASN A 41 -4.39 2.35 13.53
CA ASN A 41 -5.80 2.06 13.26
C ASN A 41 -6.28 2.41 11.84
N THR A 42 -5.37 2.46 10.87
CA THR A 42 -5.66 2.67 9.46
C THR A 42 -5.00 1.59 8.63
N VAL A 43 -5.73 1.02 7.68
CA VAL A 43 -5.22 0.06 6.69
C VAL A 43 -5.24 0.70 5.31
N TYR A 44 -4.14 0.58 4.60
CA TYR A 44 -3.89 1.21 3.31
C TYR A 44 -3.81 0.15 2.21
N PHE A 45 -4.52 0.39 1.11
CA PHE A 45 -4.54 -0.48 -0.07
C PHE A 45 -4.25 0.34 -1.33
N TRP A 46 -3.61 -0.28 -2.31
CA TRP A 46 -3.42 0.31 -3.63
C TRP A 46 -3.62 -0.75 -4.72
N ALA A 47 -4.86 -0.85 -5.17
CA ALA A 47 -5.29 -1.80 -6.19
C ALA A 47 -4.96 -1.31 -7.62
N GLU A 48 -5.12 -2.19 -8.61
CA GLU A 48 -4.96 -1.88 -10.03
C GLU A 48 -6.02 -0.88 -10.51
N ASN A 49 -5.61 0.10 -11.33
CA ASN A 49 -6.49 1.15 -11.87
C ASN A 49 -7.27 1.89 -10.78
N ASP A 50 -6.68 1.98 -9.59
CA ASP A 50 -7.27 2.60 -8.42
C ASP A 50 -6.24 3.51 -7.72
N VAL A 51 -6.72 4.29 -6.79
CA VAL A 51 -5.95 5.22 -5.96
C VAL A 51 -5.55 4.57 -4.64
N LEU A 52 -4.59 5.16 -3.93
CA LEU A 52 -4.31 4.79 -2.54
C LEU A 52 -5.56 5.04 -1.71
N ARG A 53 -6.08 4.00 -1.05
CA ARG A 53 -7.25 4.09 -0.17
C ARG A 53 -6.86 3.77 1.25
N ALA A 54 -7.35 4.58 2.18
CA ALA A 54 -7.21 4.38 3.62
C ALA A 54 -8.56 3.97 4.21
N PHE A 55 -8.59 2.90 4.98
CA PHE A 55 -9.76 2.42 5.72
C PHE A 55 -9.46 2.48 7.21
N SER A 56 -10.40 2.92 8.05
CA SER A 56 -10.20 2.81 9.50
C SER A 56 -10.31 1.33 9.91
N PHE A 57 -9.59 0.95 10.96
CA PHE A 57 -9.62 -0.39 11.53
C PHE A 57 -9.96 -0.32 13.01
N ASN A 58 -10.79 -1.26 13.47
CA ASN A 58 -11.15 -1.45 14.87
C ASN A 58 -11.84 -0.23 15.51
N ALA A 59 -12.63 0.52 14.73
CA ALA A 59 -13.45 1.59 15.26
C ALA A 59 -14.40 1.04 16.34
N ASN A 60 -14.41 1.69 17.51
CA ASN A 60 -15.20 1.27 18.68
C ASN A 60 -14.93 -0.17 19.16
N GLY A 61 -13.73 -0.71 18.92
CA GLY A 61 -13.38 -2.07 19.34
C GLY A 61 -14.01 -3.19 18.50
N SER A 62 -14.46 -2.89 17.28
CA SER A 62 -15.15 -3.85 16.41
C SER A 62 -14.27 -4.99 15.88
N GLY A 63 -12.96 -4.78 15.78
CA GLY A 63 -12.05 -5.67 15.06
C GLY A 63 -12.21 -5.64 13.54
N LEU A 64 -12.95 -4.68 12.98
CA LEU A 64 -13.32 -4.61 11.56
C LEU A 64 -12.76 -3.37 10.86
N LEU A 65 -12.63 -3.44 9.53
CA LEU A 65 -12.43 -2.28 8.66
C LEU A 65 -13.71 -1.46 8.51
N SER A 66 -13.60 -0.17 8.21
CA SER A 66 -14.73 0.63 7.74
C SER A 66 -15.28 0.09 6.41
N ALA A 67 -16.59 0.18 6.20
CA ALA A 67 -17.22 -0.26 4.95
C ALA A 67 -16.87 0.62 3.73
N SER A 68 -16.35 1.83 3.98
CA SER A 68 -15.89 2.77 2.96
C SER A 68 -14.54 3.36 3.37
N PRO A 69 -13.70 3.78 2.41
CA PRO A 69 -12.43 4.41 2.73
C PRO A 69 -12.67 5.75 3.43
N ILE A 70 -11.88 6.02 4.47
CA ILE A 70 -11.83 7.29 5.20
C ILE A 70 -10.97 8.35 4.49
N GLY A 71 -10.20 7.95 3.48
CA GLY A 71 -9.37 8.84 2.69
C GLY A 71 -8.87 8.17 1.42
N LYS A 72 -8.53 9.00 0.42
CA LYS A 72 -7.94 8.55 -0.84
C LYS A 72 -6.90 9.53 -1.37
N SER A 73 -5.92 9.03 -2.14
CA SER A 73 -5.03 9.89 -2.93
C SER A 73 -5.69 10.30 -4.25
N ALA A 74 -5.01 11.16 -5.02
CA ALA A 74 -5.49 11.66 -6.31
C ALA A 74 -5.01 10.81 -7.50
N ARG A 75 -3.89 10.11 -7.37
CA ARG A 75 -3.22 9.40 -8.48
C ARG A 75 -3.62 7.94 -8.49
N SER A 76 -3.99 7.42 -9.66
CA SER A 76 -4.16 6.00 -9.89
C SER A 76 -2.89 5.37 -10.44
N TYR A 77 -2.67 4.10 -10.12
CA TYR A 77 -1.66 3.26 -10.76
C TYR A 77 -2.35 2.25 -11.67
N ALA A 78 -1.79 1.97 -12.84
CA ALA A 78 -2.24 0.87 -13.67
C ALA A 78 -1.75 -0.47 -13.09
N PHE A 79 -1.86 -1.56 -13.85
CA PHE A 79 -1.39 -2.87 -13.40
C PHE A 79 0.07 -2.82 -12.89
N PRO A 80 0.38 -3.37 -11.70
CA PRO A 80 -0.48 -4.18 -10.83
C PRO A 80 -1.13 -3.44 -9.63
N GLY A 81 -1.11 -2.10 -9.60
CA GLY A 81 -1.26 -1.32 -8.38
C GLY A 81 0.08 -1.22 -7.63
N ALA A 82 0.05 -1.15 -6.30
CA ALA A 82 1.27 -1.15 -5.48
C ALA A 82 1.07 -1.77 -4.10
N THR A 83 2.12 -2.39 -3.55
CA THR A 83 2.16 -2.77 -2.14
C THR A 83 2.67 -1.59 -1.32
N PRO A 84 1.82 -0.90 -0.53
CA PRO A 84 2.27 0.18 0.34
C PRO A 84 3.19 -0.33 1.44
N VAL A 85 4.11 0.52 1.90
CA VAL A 85 4.98 0.29 3.05
C VAL A 85 4.93 1.50 3.97
N ILE A 86 4.91 1.28 5.28
CA ILE A 86 4.87 2.36 6.26
C ILE A 86 6.25 2.56 6.89
N SER A 87 6.65 3.82 7.00
CA SER A 87 7.62 4.26 7.99
C SER A 87 6.98 5.28 8.93
N ALA A 88 7.28 5.22 10.23
CA ALA A 88 6.75 6.16 11.20
C ALA A 88 7.67 6.26 12.43
N ASN A 89 7.50 7.32 13.22
CA ASN A 89 8.00 7.39 14.59
C ASN A 89 6.86 7.10 15.56
N GLY A 90 6.67 5.82 15.90
CA GLY A 90 5.51 5.34 16.64
C GLY A 90 4.20 5.70 15.91
N THR A 91 3.35 6.50 16.56
CA THR A 91 2.08 7.02 16.02
C THR A 91 2.20 8.39 15.37
N THR A 92 3.41 8.91 15.20
CA THR A 92 3.68 10.21 14.59
C THR A 92 4.50 10.09 13.31
N ASN A 93 4.45 11.12 12.45
CA ASN A 93 5.24 11.23 11.23
C ASN A 93 5.15 9.99 10.32
N GLY A 94 3.97 9.37 10.26
CA GLY A 94 3.72 8.23 9.40
C GLY A 94 3.74 8.62 7.92
N ILE A 95 4.43 7.82 7.11
CA ILE A 95 4.54 7.97 5.66
C ILE A 95 4.14 6.64 5.02
N VAL A 96 3.25 6.71 4.02
CA VAL A 96 2.92 5.61 3.13
C VAL A 96 3.80 5.73 1.89
N TRP A 97 4.71 4.77 1.72
CA TRP A 97 5.57 4.64 0.56
C TRP A 97 4.97 3.66 -0.44
N SER A 98 5.06 3.98 -1.72
CA SER A 98 4.63 3.11 -2.81
C SER A 98 5.50 3.34 -4.04
N VAL A 99 5.62 2.31 -4.89
CA VAL A 99 6.34 2.41 -6.15
C VAL A 99 5.32 2.20 -7.28
N ASP A 100 5.14 3.21 -8.13
CA ASP A 100 4.41 3.06 -9.37
C ASP A 100 5.27 2.26 -10.35
N THR A 101 4.82 1.06 -10.68
CA THR A 101 5.50 0.17 -11.63
C THR A 101 4.72 0.00 -12.93
N SER A 102 3.74 0.87 -13.20
CA SER A 102 2.84 0.77 -14.35
C SER A 102 3.58 0.73 -15.69
N ALA A 103 4.79 1.30 -15.75
CA ALA A 103 5.61 1.34 -16.95
C ALA A 103 6.44 0.06 -17.23
N PHE A 104 6.26 -1.02 -16.45
CA PHE A 104 7.08 -2.24 -16.58
C PHE A 104 7.04 -2.85 -18.00
N ALA A 105 5.88 -2.81 -18.66
CA ALA A 105 5.71 -3.43 -19.99
C ALA A 105 6.42 -2.66 -21.11
N SER A 106 6.60 -1.35 -20.96
CA SER A 106 7.29 -0.50 -21.92
C SER A 106 8.77 -0.28 -21.60
N GLY A 107 9.28 -0.89 -20.52
CA GLY A 107 10.62 -0.62 -20.00
C GLY A 107 10.79 0.79 -19.42
N GLY A 108 9.68 1.50 -19.17
CA GLY A 108 9.71 2.83 -18.60
C GLY A 108 10.10 2.85 -17.13
N GLN A 109 10.31 4.05 -16.59
CA GLN A 109 10.81 4.22 -15.23
C GLN A 109 9.74 3.94 -14.17
N ALA A 110 10.16 3.31 -13.08
CA ALA A 110 9.38 3.29 -11.86
C ALA A 110 9.40 4.67 -11.20
N VAL A 111 8.34 4.98 -10.44
CA VAL A 111 8.22 6.25 -9.72
C VAL A 111 8.01 5.95 -8.24
N LEU A 112 8.88 6.47 -7.38
CA LEU A 112 8.71 6.35 -5.92
C LEU A 112 7.82 7.49 -5.43
N HIS A 113 6.77 7.15 -4.67
CA HIS A 113 5.86 8.09 -4.06
C HIS A 113 5.84 7.95 -2.55
N ALA A 114 5.57 9.06 -1.87
CA ALA A 114 5.37 9.14 -0.42
C ALA A 114 4.13 9.98 -0.11
N HIS A 115 3.22 9.44 0.69
CA HIS A 115 2.02 10.14 1.14
C HIS A 115 2.00 10.26 2.67
N LYS A 116 1.40 11.34 3.19
CA LYS A 116 1.20 11.49 4.64
C LYS A 116 0.22 10.43 5.13
N ALA A 117 0.64 9.54 6.04
CA ALA A 117 -0.22 8.44 6.48
C ALA A 117 -1.48 8.91 7.20
N SER A 118 -1.42 10.05 7.92
CA SER A 118 -2.59 10.65 8.56
C SER A 118 -3.59 11.28 7.58
N SER A 119 -3.21 11.51 6.31
CA SER A 119 -4.08 11.99 5.24
C SER A 119 -3.45 11.69 3.88
N VAL A 120 -3.86 10.58 3.27
CA VAL A 120 -3.32 10.11 1.99
C VAL A 120 -3.64 11.02 0.80
N ALA A 121 -4.44 12.06 1.00
CA ALA A 121 -4.64 13.13 0.02
C ALA A 121 -3.40 14.01 -0.16
N ILE A 122 -2.45 13.96 0.78
CA ILE A 122 -1.24 14.79 0.78
C ILE A 122 -0.05 13.93 0.33
N GLU A 123 0.38 14.13 -0.92
CA GLU A 123 1.66 13.62 -1.42
C GLU A 123 2.80 14.48 -0.84
N LEU A 124 3.75 13.83 -0.16
CA LEU A 124 4.92 14.46 0.46
C LEU A 124 6.10 14.51 -0.50
N TYR A 125 6.21 13.50 -1.38
CA TYR A 125 7.33 13.34 -2.29
C TYR A 125 6.94 12.43 -3.46
N ASN A 126 7.50 12.73 -4.63
CA ASN A 126 7.51 11.89 -5.81
C ASN A 126 8.88 12.03 -6.50
N SER A 127 9.51 10.92 -6.89
CA SER A 127 10.83 10.94 -7.54
C SER A 127 10.90 11.79 -8.81
N ASN A 128 9.78 12.00 -9.51
CA ASN A 128 9.72 12.87 -10.69
C ASN A 128 9.80 14.38 -10.36
N GLN A 129 9.69 14.77 -9.09
CA GLN A 129 9.73 16.18 -8.68
C GLN A 129 11.17 16.69 -8.47
N ALA A 130 12.16 15.80 -8.41
CA ALA A 130 13.54 16.19 -8.17
C ALA A 130 14.11 16.96 -9.38
N ALA A 131 14.71 18.12 -9.10
CA ALA A 131 15.35 18.94 -10.13
C ALA A 131 16.40 18.15 -10.91
N ASN A 132 16.52 18.46 -12.21
CA ASN A 132 17.47 17.85 -13.15
C ASN A 132 17.36 16.32 -13.27
N GLY A 133 16.22 15.73 -12.90
CA GLY A 133 16.01 14.29 -12.95
C GLY A 133 16.97 13.52 -12.06
N ARG A 134 17.34 14.07 -10.89
CA ARG A 134 18.21 13.42 -9.91
C ARG A 134 17.65 12.07 -9.43
N ASP A 135 16.36 12.05 -9.12
CA ASP A 135 15.72 10.91 -8.48
C ASP A 135 15.17 9.95 -9.54
N GLN A 136 15.97 8.94 -9.86
CA GLN A 136 15.67 7.98 -10.93
C GLN A 136 15.75 6.54 -10.42
N PRO A 137 14.62 5.95 -9.93
CA PRO A 137 14.59 4.59 -9.44
C PRO A 137 15.18 3.56 -10.43
N GLY A 138 14.86 3.71 -11.71
CA GLY A 138 15.26 2.80 -12.78
C GLY A 138 14.05 2.21 -13.51
N ALA A 139 14.30 1.28 -14.44
CA ALA A 139 13.24 0.63 -15.20
C ALA A 139 12.32 -0.21 -14.28
N ALA A 140 11.02 -0.04 -14.44
CA ALA A 140 10.01 -0.64 -13.58
C ALA A 140 9.99 -2.17 -13.68
N VAL A 141 9.81 -2.82 -12.52
CA VAL A 141 9.55 -4.25 -12.40
C VAL A 141 8.25 -4.40 -11.63
N LYS A 142 7.29 -5.16 -12.18
CA LYS A 142 6.00 -5.40 -11.52
C LYS A 142 6.20 -5.97 -10.11
N PHE A 143 5.32 -5.58 -9.19
CA PHE A 143 5.32 -6.03 -7.79
C PHE A 143 6.56 -5.61 -6.97
N ALA A 144 7.34 -4.64 -7.44
CA ALA A 144 8.42 -4.09 -6.63
C ALA A 144 7.86 -3.44 -5.36
N VAL A 145 8.42 -3.80 -4.21
CA VAL A 145 8.05 -3.27 -2.89
C VAL A 145 9.25 -2.49 -2.33
N PRO A 146 9.10 -1.20 -1.96
CA PRO A 146 10.20 -0.46 -1.38
C PRO A 146 10.51 -0.99 0.02
N THR A 147 11.78 -0.98 0.42
CA THR A 147 12.16 -1.24 1.82
C THR A 147 12.54 0.08 2.47
N VAL A 148 12.01 0.36 3.67
CA VAL A 148 12.32 1.59 4.41
C VAL A 148 13.01 1.26 5.72
N VAL A 149 14.24 1.72 5.89
CA VAL A 149 15.03 1.48 7.10
C VAL A 149 16.06 2.59 7.30
N ASN A 150 16.27 2.99 8.55
CA ASN A 150 17.28 3.98 8.96
C ASN A 150 17.23 5.28 8.14
N GLY A 151 16.02 5.80 7.89
CA GLY A 151 15.82 7.04 7.14
C GLY A 151 16.10 6.93 5.64
N LYS A 152 16.22 5.71 5.09
CA LYS A 152 16.46 5.46 3.67
C LYS A 152 15.36 4.60 3.07
N VAL A 153 15.09 4.82 1.79
CA VAL A 153 14.13 4.04 0.99
C VAL A 153 14.86 3.35 -0.14
N TYR A 154 14.79 2.03 -0.16
CA TYR A 154 15.48 1.16 -1.12
C TYR A 154 14.46 0.67 -2.15
N VAL A 155 14.69 0.99 -3.42
CA VAL A 155 13.80 0.63 -4.54
C VAL A 155 14.55 -0.27 -5.50
N GLY A 156 14.08 -1.51 -5.64
CA GLY A 156 14.56 -2.46 -6.62
C GLY A 156 13.90 -2.23 -7.98
N CYS A 157 14.73 -2.06 -9.01
CA CYS A 157 14.36 -1.91 -10.41
C CYS A 157 15.15 -2.93 -11.26
N ALA A 158 14.83 -3.03 -12.55
CA ALA A 158 15.51 -3.99 -13.42
C ALA A 158 17.03 -3.74 -13.45
N GLY A 159 17.82 -4.67 -12.91
CA GLY A 159 19.27 -4.58 -12.82
C GLY A 159 19.81 -3.43 -11.96
N LYS A 160 18.98 -2.77 -11.15
CA LYS A 160 19.35 -1.57 -10.40
C LYS A 160 18.70 -1.54 -9.02
N LEU A 161 19.47 -1.19 -8.00
CA LEU A 161 18.96 -0.78 -6.69
C LEU A 161 19.22 0.72 -6.53
N THR A 162 18.17 1.49 -6.27
CA THR A 162 18.28 2.93 -5.98
C THR A 162 17.92 3.19 -4.52
N VAL A 163 18.72 4.01 -3.84
CA VAL A 163 18.54 4.33 -2.42
C VAL A 163 18.28 5.82 -2.27
N PHE A 164 17.12 6.17 -1.73
CA PHE A 164 16.71 7.54 -1.45
C PHE A 164 16.94 7.88 0.03
N GLY A 165 17.29 9.12 0.31
CA GLY A 165 17.50 9.64 1.66
C GLY A 165 17.38 11.16 1.68
N LEU A 166 17.52 11.75 2.86
CA LEU A 166 17.58 13.20 3.03
C LEU A 166 18.81 13.77 2.28
N LEU A 167 18.62 14.98 1.73
CA LEU A 167 19.69 15.78 1.12
C LEU A 167 20.52 16.47 2.19
#